data_AF-A0A3R8RLS6-F1
#
_entry.id   AF-A0A3R8RLS6-F1
#
_cell.length_a   1.000
_cell.length_b   1.000
_cell.length_c   1.000
_cell.angle_alpha   90.00
_cell.angle_beta   90.00
_cell.angle_gamma   90.00
#
_symmetry.space_group_name_H-M   'P 1'
#
loop_
_entity.id
_entity.type
_entity.pdbx_description
1 polymer ?
#
loop_
_entity_poly.entity_id
_entity_poly.type
_entity_poly.pdbx_seq_one_letter_code
_entity_poly.pdbx_strand_id
1 'polypeptide(L)'
;VGVAGPGGPARLDRVTGAEADADRDAEEHAWRTWVDEVVASWAACLLGDPDLAARAVAGLARGEHSTGSAAAFRRLLAPDTTDRSAAALLRHPDLLAAVADLHRGELLDRLGWDEALVA
;
A
#
# COMPACT_ATOMS: atom_id res chain seq x y z
N VAL A 1 -8.57 3.75 -16.53
CA VAL A 1 -8.95 4.39 -15.26
C VAL A 1 -7.69 4.47 -14.43
N GLY A 2 -7.20 5.68 -14.16
CA GLY A 2 -5.96 5.89 -13.41
C GLY A 2 -6.17 5.49 -11.96
N VAL A 3 -5.42 4.48 -11.51
CA VAL A 3 -5.33 4.09 -10.09
C VAL A 3 -4.31 5.01 -9.41
N ALA A 4 -4.39 6.31 -9.67
CA ALA A 4 -3.57 7.32 -9.02
C ALA A 4 -4.55 8.37 -8.47
N GLY A 5 -4.58 8.49 -7.15
CA GLY A 5 -5.18 9.62 -6.47
C GLY A 5 -4.46 10.93 -6.80
N PRO A 6 -4.88 12.06 -6.21
CA PRO A 6 -4.33 13.37 -6.53
C PRO A 6 -2.90 13.62 -5.99
N GLY A 7 -2.28 12.63 -5.34
CA GLY A 7 -1.10 12.81 -4.50
C GLY A 7 0.19 12.39 -5.19
N GLY A 8 1.14 13.32 -5.30
CA GLY A 8 2.50 13.06 -5.77
C GLY A 8 3.43 12.56 -4.64
N PRO A 9 4.69 12.20 -4.96
CA PRO A 9 5.61 11.55 -4.01
C PRO A 9 6.19 12.49 -2.95
N ALA A 10 5.97 13.81 -3.04
CA ALA A 10 6.67 14.79 -2.19
C ALA A 10 6.46 14.56 -0.69
N ARG A 11 5.26 14.15 -0.26
CA ARG A 11 4.98 13.86 1.15
C ARG A 11 5.52 12.50 1.58
N LEU A 12 5.48 11.49 0.70
CA LEU A 12 6.17 10.21 0.93
C LEU A 12 7.67 10.43 1.16
N ASP A 13 8.29 11.29 0.37
CA ASP A 13 9.73 11.57 0.41
C ASP A 13 10.12 12.13 1.76
N ARG A 14 9.35 13.09 2.28
CA ARG A 14 9.56 13.63 3.62
C ARG A 14 9.46 12.57 4.71
N VAL A 15 8.45 11.74 4.64
CA VAL A 15 8.15 10.73 5.67
C VAL A 15 9.17 9.59 5.66
N THR A 16 9.73 9.29 4.50
CA THR A 16 10.78 8.26 4.33
C THR A 16 12.20 8.83 4.45
N GLY A 17 12.36 10.15 4.59
CA GLY A 17 13.66 10.82 4.59
C GLY A 17 14.35 10.85 3.22
N ALA A 18 13.60 10.61 2.15
CA ALA A 18 14.06 10.61 0.76
C ALA A 18 13.80 11.94 0.02
N GLU A 19 13.70 13.07 0.77
CA GLU A 19 13.59 14.41 0.17
C GLU A 19 14.73 14.64 -0.83
N ALA A 20 14.38 15.09 -2.03
CA ALA A 20 15.33 15.31 -3.12
C ALA A 20 16.32 16.42 -2.80
N ASP A 21 17.62 16.14 -3.00
CA ASP A 21 18.51 17.21 -3.46
C ASP A 21 18.07 17.65 -4.87
N ALA A 22 18.24 18.94 -5.17
CA ALA A 22 17.71 19.59 -6.38
C ALA A 22 18.32 19.09 -7.71
N ASP A 23 19.23 18.11 -7.67
CA ASP A 23 20.08 17.69 -8.78
C ASP A 23 19.82 16.21 -9.17
N ARG A 24 18.54 15.83 -9.32
CA ARG A 24 18.18 14.49 -9.81
C ARG A 24 18.06 14.47 -11.33
N ASP A 25 18.44 13.34 -11.91
CA ASP A 25 18.34 13.11 -13.35
C ASP A 25 16.88 13.12 -13.84
N ALA A 26 16.67 13.54 -15.09
CA ALA A 26 15.35 13.66 -15.70
C ALA A 26 14.54 12.34 -15.72
N GLU A 27 15.24 11.20 -15.80
CA GLU A 27 14.61 9.87 -15.75
C GLU A 27 14.03 9.56 -14.36
N GLU A 28 14.70 10.00 -13.29
CA GLU A 28 14.22 9.84 -11.92
C GLU A 28 12.98 10.70 -11.65
N HIS A 29 12.94 11.92 -12.19
CA HIS A 29 11.76 12.78 -12.14
C HIS A 29 10.57 12.18 -12.90
N ALA A 30 10.82 11.54 -14.05
CA ALA A 30 9.77 10.92 -14.85
C ALA A 30 9.07 9.77 -14.09
N TRP A 31 9.84 8.86 -13.49
CA TRP A 31 9.27 7.76 -12.70
C TRP A 31 8.48 8.25 -11.48
N ARG A 32 8.93 9.34 -10.84
CA ARG A 32 8.24 9.94 -9.70
C ARG A 32 6.82 10.41 -10.00
N THR A 33 6.54 10.84 -11.23
CA THR A 33 5.18 11.23 -11.64
C THR A 33 4.20 10.06 -11.67
N TRP A 34 4.70 8.82 -11.67
CA TRP A 34 3.88 7.60 -11.64
C TRP A 34 3.75 7.02 -10.23
N VAL A 35 4.46 7.59 -9.25
CA VAL A 35 4.34 7.20 -7.85
C VAL A 35 3.15 7.93 -7.24
N ASP A 36 2.14 7.17 -6.86
CA ASP A 36 0.98 7.66 -6.16
C ASP A 36 1.11 7.39 -4.65
N GLU A 37 1.03 8.44 -3.84
CA GLU A 37 1.19 8.31 -2.39
C GLU A 37 0.05 7.54 -1.71
N VAL A 38 -1.16 7.61 -2.26
CA VAL A 38 -2.34 6.92 -1.73
C VAL A 38 -2.16 5.42 -1.94
N VAL A 39 -1.79 5.01 -3.16
CA VAL A 39 -1.51 3.61 -3.49
C VAL A 39 -0.33 3.07 -2.68
N ALA A 40 0.75 3.84 -2.56
CA ALA A 40 1.91 3.45 -1.75
C ALA A 40 1.52 3.26 -0.27
N SER A 41 0.71 4.17 0.28
CA SER A 41 0.21 4.10 1.65
C SER A 41 -0.70 2.88 1.87
N TRP A 42 -1.60 2.59 0.92
CA TRP A 42 -2.45 1.40 1.00
C TRP A 42 -1.66 0.11 0.88
N ALA A 43 -0.66 0.06 -0.01
CA ALA A 43 0.25 -1.07 -0.12
C ALA A 43 1.02 -1.29 1.19
N ALA A 44 1.49 -0.23 1.83
CA ALA A 44 2.14 -0.30 3.15
C ALA A 44 1.20 -0.85 4.23
N CYS A 45 -0.06 -0.40 4.28
CA CYS A 45 -1.06 -0.94 5.19
C CYS A 45 -1.25 -2.46 4.99
N LEU A 46 -1.42 -2.92 3.75
CA LEU A 46 -1.65 -4.33 3.43
C LEU A 46 -0.41 -5.21 3.69
N LEU A 47 0.80 -4.69 3.50
CA LEU A 47 2.04 -5.42 3.75
C LEU A 47 2.37 -5.53 5.25
N GLY A 48 1.99 -4.51 6.03
CA GLY A 48 2.23 -4.43 7.47
C GLY A 48 1.16 -5.10 8.35
N ASP A 49 -0.05 -5.32 7.83
CA ASP A 49 -1.17 -5.90 8.57
C ASP A 49 -1.77 -7.13 7.82
N PRO A 50 -1.43 -8.36 8.25
CA PRO A 50 -1.88 -9.58 7.57
C PRO A 50 -3.40 -9.79 7.68
N ASP A 51 -4.06 -9.30 8.73
CA ASP A 51 -5.50 -9.41 8.91
C ASP A 51 -6.24 -8.48 7.95
N LEU A 52 -5.72 -7.26 7.76
CA LEU A 52 -6.18 -6.32 6.74
C LEU A 52 -6.03 -6.88 5.32
N ALA A 53 -4.90 -7.50 5.01
CA ALA A 53 -4.71 -8.17 3.74
C ALA A 53 -5.73 -9.30 3.50
N ALA A 54 -5.95 -10.17 4.51
CA ALA A 54 -6.90 -11.28 4.40
C ALA A 54 -8.32 -10.81 4.10
N ARG A 55 -8.76 -9.76 4.80
CA ARG A 55 -10.11 -9.20 4.63
C ARG A 55 -10.25 -8.47 3.29
N ALA A 56 -9.24 -7.71 2.86
CA ALA A 56 -9.25 -7.06 1.54
C ALA A 56 -9.40 -8.10 0.41
N VAL A 57 -8.64 -9.20 0.46
CA VAL A 57 -8.76 -10.29 -0.52
C VAL A 57 -10.12 -10.99 -0.43
N ALA A 58 -10.67 -11.18 0.77
CA ALA A 58 -12.02 -11.72 0.94
C ALA A 58 -13.10 -10.77 0.38
N GLY A 59 -12.89 -9.46 0.43
CA GLY A 59 -13.76 -8.46 -0.19
C GLY A 59 -13.79 -8.58 -1.72
N LEU A 60 -12.64 -8.84 -2.36
CA LEU A 60 -12.56 -9.04 -3.82
C LEU A 60 -13.39 -10.22 -4.30
N ALA A 61 -13.46 -11.31 -3.52
CA ALA A 61 -14.28 -12.48 -3.85
C ALA A 61 -15.79 -12.18 -3.82
N ARG A 62 -16.22 -11.07 -3.18
CA ARG A 62 -17.61 -10.63 -3.09
C ARG A 62 -17.95 -9.46 -4.01
N GLY A 63 -16.96 -8.83 -4.64
CA GLY A 63 -17.14 -7.63 -5.45
C GLY A 63 -17.38 -7.93 -6.93
N GLU A 64 -18.35 -7.24 -7.53
CA GLU A 64 -18.74 -7.38 -8.94
C GLU A 64 -17.63 -6.98 -9.94
N HIS A 65 -16.59 -6.28 -9.48
CA HIS A 65 -15.52 -5.70 -10.29
C HIS A 65 -14.22 -6.51 -10.31
N SER A 66 -14.18 -7.69 -9.67
CA SER A 66 -12.98 -8.52 -9.60
C SER A 66 -12.90 -9.52 -10.76
N THR A 67 -12.01 -9.28 -11.71
CA THR A 67 -11.65 -10.26 -12.76
C THR A 67 -10.56 -11.25 -12.30
N GLY A 68 -10.04 -11.10 -11.08
CA GLY A 68 -8.96 -11.92 -10.51
C GLY A 68 -9.44 -12.94 -9.48
N SER A 69 -8.82 -14.12 -9.48
CA SER A 69 -9.00 -15.11 -8.41
C SER A 69 -8.25 -14.68 -7.15
N ALA A 70 -8.78 -14.98 -5.96
CA ALA A 70 -8.08 -14.81 -4.68
C ALA A 70 -6.67 -15.46 -4.68
N ALA A 71 -6.46 -16.50 -5.50
CA ALA A 71 -5.17 -17.15 -5.70
C ALA A 71 -4.08 -16.19 -6.23
N ALA A 72 -4.46 -15.15 -6.97
CA ALA A 72 -3.52 -14.14 -7.47
C ALA A 72 -2.87 -13.34 -6.32
N PHE A 73 -3.50 -13.29 -5.15
CA PHE A 73 -3.03 -12.55 -3.98
C PHE A 73 -2.34 -13.46 -2.93
N ARG A 74 -2.04 -14.72 -3.28
CA ARG A 74 -1.44 -15.68 -2.35
C ARG A 74 -0.15 -15.17 -1.70
N ARG A 75 0.71 -14.47 -2.44
CA ARG A 75 1.97 -13.92 -1.89
C ARG A 75 1.76 -12.84 -0.82
N LEU A 76 0.63 -12.14 -0.89
CA LEU A 76 0.27 -11.14 0.11
C LEU A 76 -0.14 -11.84 1.42
N LEU A 77 -1.00 -12.86 1.31
CA LEU A 77 -1.57 -13.60 2.45
C LEU A 77 -0.63 -14.63 3.08
N ALA A 78 0.15 -15.31 2.25
CA ALA A 78 1.03 -16.41 2.62
C ALA A 78 2.36 -16.31 1.83
N PRO A 79 3.21 -15.32 2.16
CA PRO A 79 4.52 -15.18 1.52
C PRO A 79 5.39 -16.42 1.76
N ASP A 80 6.14 -16.83 0.76
CA ASP A 80 7.12 -17.90 0.91
C ASP A 80 8.44 -17.39 1.55
N THR A 81 9.41 -18.27 1.72
CA THR A 81 10.69 -17.90 2.34
C THR A 81 11.48 -16.91 1.48
N THR A 82 11.37 -16.99 0.16
CA THR A 82 12.00 -16.04 -0.77
C THR A 82 11.34 -14.67 -0.64
N ASP A 83 10.00 -14.63 -0.64
CA ASP A 83 9.23 -13.40 -0.44
C ASP A 83 9.59 -12.71 0.88
N ARG A 84 9.69 -13.48 1.98
CA ARG A 84 10.09 -12.94 3.30
C ARG A 84 11.52 -12.41 3.32
N SER A 85 12.43 -13.08 2.62
CA SER A 85 13.85 -12.69 2.57
C SER A 85 14.03 -11.43 1.72
N ALA A 86 13.28 -11.30 0.62
CA ALA A 86 13.30 -10.14 -0.27
C ALA A 86 12.64 -8.89 0.35
N ALA A 87 11.67 -9.08 1.25
CA ALA A 87 10.84 -8.01 1.78
C ALA A 87 11.06 -7.74 3.28
N ALA A 88 12.20 -8.13 3.86
CA ALA A 88 12.44 -8.03 5.30
C ALA A 88 12.23 -6.61 5.85
N LEU A 89 12.71 -5.59 5.13
CA LEU A 89 12.49 -4.18 5.49
C LEU A 89 11.07 -3.69 5.13
N LEU A 90 10.52 -4.20 4.02
CA LEU A 90 9.17 -3.87 3.54
C LEU A 90 8.05 -4.46 4.39
N ARG A 91 8.35 -5.27 5.40
CA ARG A 91 7.36 -5.81 6.34
C ARG A 91 7.70 -5.45 7.79
N HIS A 92 8.71 -4.62 8.00
CA HIS A 92 9.04 -4.13 9.32
C HIS A 92 7.98 -3.10 9.74
N PRO A 93 7.23 -3.34 10.83
CA PRO A 93 6.10 -2.48 11.21
C PRO A 93 6.55 -1.04 11.42
N ASP A 94 7.68 -0.82 12.09
CA ASP A 94 8.19 0.55 12.34
C ASP A 94 8.67 1.29 11.09
N LEU A 95 9.03 0.57 10.02
CA LEU A 95 9.46 1.20 8.76
C LEU A 95 8.27 1.54 7.87
N LEU A 96 7.22 0.71 7.90
CA LEU A 96 6.02 0.95 7.11
C LEU A 96 4.99 1.85 7.79
N ALA A 97 4.97 1.92 9.13
CA ALA A 97 3.94 2.65 9.88
C ALA A 97 3.78 4.10 9.40
N ALA A 98 4.90 4.81 9.23
CA ALA A 98 4.87 6.22 8.81
C ALA A 98 4.24 6.43 7.42
N VAL A 99 4.45 5.47 6.49
CA VAL A 99 3.85 5.49 5.15
C VAL A 99 2.39 4.99 5.19
N ALA A 100 2.12 3.96 5.98
CA ALA A 100 0.77 3.39 6.17
C ALA A 100 -0.20 4.43 6.75
N ASP A 101 0.24 5.20 7.74
CA ASP A 101 -0.61 6.17 8.44
C ASP A 101 -1.02 7.37 7.58
N LEU A 102 -0.41 7.58 6.41
CA LEU A 102 -0.73 8.69 5.51
C LEU A 102 -2.17 8.68 5.00
N HIS A 103 -2.68 7.49 4.63
CA HIS A 103 -4.01 7.27 4.05
C HIS A 103 -4.75 6.07 4.68
N ARG A 104 -4.33 5.62 5.86
CA ARG A 104 -4.94 4.47 6.56
C ARG A 104 -6.44 4.62 6.75
N GLY A 105 -6.90 5.76 7.25
CA GLY A 105 -8.33 6.01 7.47
C GLY A 105 -9.15 5.87 6.19
N GLU A 106 -8.67 6.46 5.10
CA GLU A 106 -9.31 6.39 3.78
C GLU A 106 -9.42 4.96 3.22
N LEU A 107 -8.43 4.11 3.54
CA LEU A 107 -8.46 2.69 3.19
C LEU A 107 -9.48 1.94 4.04
N LEU A 108 -9.49 2.18 5.35
CA LEU A 108 -10.42 1.55 6.29
C LEU A 108 -11.86 1.89 5.94
N ASP A 109 -12.17 3.16 5.67
CA ASP A 109 -13.50 3.61 5.24
C ASP A 109 -13.97 2.89 3.98
N ARG A 110 -13.09 2.77 2.97
CA ARG A 110 -13.41 2.05 1.72
C ARG A 110 -13.63 0.57 1.90
N LEU A 111 -12.95 -0.05 2.87
CA LEU A 111 -13.15 -1.45 3.21
C LEU A 111 -14.39 -1.66 4.10
N GLY A 112 -15.06 -0.58 4.53
CA GLY A 112 -16.21 -0.61 5.43
C GLY A 112 -15.83 -0.87 6.89
N TRP A 113 -14.64 -0.46 7.32
CA TRP A 113 -14.09 -0.82 8.63
C TRP A 113 -14.46 0.13 9.78
N ASP A 114 -15.14 1.25 9.49
CA ASP A 114 -15.59 2.19 10.55
C ASP A 114 -16.85 1.68 11.30
N GLU A 115 -17.60 0.72 10.74
CA GLU A 115 -18.78 0.12 11.40
C GLU A 115 -18.46 -1.14 12.23
N ALA A 116 -17.28 -1.74 12.09
CA ALA A 116 -16.95 -3.03 12.72
C ALA A 116 -16.43 -2.95 14.16
N LEU A 117 -16.24 -1.74 14.72
CA LEU A 117 -15.76 -1.53 16.10
C LEU A 117 -16.85 -1.05 17.08
N VAL A 118 -18.13 -1.00 16.68
CA VAL A 118 -19.23 -0.46 17.52
C VAL A 118 -20.42 -1.43 17.71
N ALA A 119 -20.31 -2.71 17.33
CA ALA A 119 -21.40 -3.69 17.52
C ALA A 119 -21.05 -4.84 18.47
#